data_AF-A0A953JDD9-F1
#
_entry.id   AF-A0A953JDD9-F1
#
_cell.length_a   1.000
_cell.length_b   1.000
_cell.length_c   1.000
_cell.angle_alpha   90.00
_cell.angle_beta   90.00
_cell.angle_gamma   90.00
#
_symmetry.space_group_name_H-M   'P 1'
#
loop_
_entity.id
_entity.type
_entity.pdbx_description
1 polymer ?
#
loop_
_entity_poly.entity_id
_entity_poly.type
_entity_poly.pdbx_seq_one_letter_code
_entity_poly.pdbx_strand_id
1 'polypeptide(L)'
;FIGAGKLEEVIGRQFRVERAGHRFDVIPLPHPSGASPWHKIAPGRALTERALKRIARHPALRKLGEEFAGCFQAGRAGRNLKR
;
A
#
# COMPACT_ATOMS: atom_id res chain seq x y z
N PHE A 1 -15.79 -5.47 10.32
CA PHE A 1 -16.38 -5.10 9.02
C PHE A 1 -16.19 -3.60 8.84
N ILE A 2 -15.67 -3.14 7.70
CA ILE A 2 -15.65 -1.70 7.39
C ILE A 2 -16.98 -1.42 6.70
N GLY A 3 -17.92 -0.77 7.41
CA GLY A 3 -19.20 -0.38 6.83
C GLY A 3 -18.96 0.65 5.72
N ALA A 4 -19.31 0.30 4.48
CA ALA A 4 -19.23 1.19 3.34
C ALA A 4 -20.63 1.28 2.72
N GLY A 5 -21.31 2.42 2.88
CA GLY A 5 -22.52 2.69 2.10
C GLY A 5 -22.19 2.92 0.63
N LYS A 6 -21.01 3.50 0.36
CA LYS A 6 -20.49 3.80 -0.99
C LYS A 6 -18.97 3.59 -1.08
N LEU A 7 -18.47 3.22 -2.27
CA LEU A 7 -17.03 3.04 -2.50
C LEU A 7 -16.26 4.35 -2.28
N GLU A 8 -16.85 5.48 -2.65
CA GLU A 8 -16.28 6.82 -2.52
C GLU A 8 -15.92 7.16 -1.07
N GLU A 9 -16.65 6.60 -0.11
CA GLU A 9 -16.48 6.88 1.32
C GLU A 9 -15.32 6.08 1.93
N VAL A 10 -14.84 5.04 1.25
CA VAL A 10 -13.82 4.11 1.78
C VAL A 10 -12.53 4.11 0.97
N ILE A 11 -12.60 4.16 -0.36
CA ILE A 11 -11.41 4.14 -1.21
C ILE A 11 -10.62 5.45 -1.02
N GLY A 12 -9.30 5.33 -0.94
CA GLY A 12 -8.40 6.47 -0.74
C GLY A 12 -8.27 6.93 0.72
N ARG A 13 -8.86 6.21 1.68
CA ARG A 13 -8.69 6.44 3.11
C ARG A 13 -7.82 5.36 3.75
N GLN A 14 -7.38 5.63 4.98
CA GLN A 14 -6.70 4.66 5.83
C GLN A 14 -7.54 4.51 7.10
N PHE A 15 -7.66 3.27 7.56
CA PHE A 15 -8.35 2.92 8.79
C PHE A 15 -7.38 2.21 9.71
N ARG A 16 -7.31 2.62 10.97
CA ARG A 16 -6.64 1.86 12.01
C ARG A 16 -7.63 0.82 12.54
N VAL A 17 -7.27 -0.46 12.49
CA VAL A 17 -8.16 -1.56 12.83
C VAL A 17 -7.48 -2.46 13.85
N GLU A 18 -8.26 -3.02 14.77
CA GLU A 18 -7.82 -4.09 15.66
C GLU A 18 -8.67 -5.33 15.40
N ARG A 19 -8.01 -6.48 15.19
CA ARG A 19 -8.68 -7.77 15.01
C ARG A 19 -7.82 -8.88 15.58
N ALA A 20 -8.43 -9.77 16.37
CA ALA A 20 -7.75 -10.89 17.04
C ALA A 20 -6.50 -10.44 17.83
N GLY A 21 -6.57 -9.30 18.51
CA GLY A 21 -5.44 -8.74 19.29
C GLY A 21 -4.36 -8.04 18.45
N HIS A 22 -4.47 -8.01 17.12
CA HIS A 22 -3.50 -7.35 16.25
C HIS A 22 -4.02 -6.01 15.75
N ARG A 23 -3.20 -4.95 15.91
CA ARG A 23 -3.47 -3.61 15.38
C ARG A 23 -2.74 -3.40 14.06
N PHE A 24 -3.47 -3.00 13.03
CA PHE A 24 -2.91 -2.77 11.70
C PHE A 24 -3.67 -1.66 10.96
N ASP A 25 -3.04 -1.15 9.91
CA ASP A 25 -3.63 -0.15 9.02
C ASP A 25 -4.24 -0.83 7.79
N VAL A 26 -5.45 -0.41 7.42
CA VAL A 26 -6.16 -0.89 6.23
C VAL A 26 -6.34 0.27 5.26
N ILE A 27 -5.87 0.09 4.03
CA ILE A 27 -6.05 1.03 2.92
C ILE A 27 -6.83 0.29 1.81
N PRO A 28 -8.15 0.51 1.68
CA PRO A 28 -8.96 -0.21 0.69
C PRO A 28 -8.60 0.19 -0.75
N LEU A 29 -8.57 -0.82 -1.63
CA LEU A 29 -8.47 -0.67 -3.07
C LEU A 29 -9.72 -1.24 -3.74
N PRO A 30 -10.12 -0.71 -4.92
CA PRO A 30 -11.19 -1.32 -5.69
C PRO A 30 -10.75 -2.69 -6.21
N HIS A 31 -11.71 -3.58 -6.41
CA HIS A 31 -11.46 -4.90 -6.98
C HIS A 31 -11.03 -4.81 -8.47
N PRO A 32 -9.99 -5.53 -8.91
CA PRO A 32 -9.44 -5.37 -10.26
C PRO A 32 -10.18 -6.18 -11.35
N SER A 33 -11.22 -6.95 -11.01
CA SER A 33 -11.84 -7.93 -11.94
C SER A 33 -12.59 -7.36 -13.15
N GLY A 34 -12.58 -6.04 -13.38
CA GLY A 34 -13.23 -5.43 -14.54
C GLY A 34 -14.77 -5.45 -14.50
N ALA A 35 -15.40 -6.04 -13.48
CA ALA A 35 -16.85 -6.04 -13.30
C ALA A 35 -17.46 -4.63 -13.20
N SER A 36 -16.64 -3.61 -12.93
CA SER A 36 -17.03 -2.21 -12.99
C SER A 36 -15.90 -1.33 -13.56
N PRO A 37 -16.19 -0.40 -14.47
CA PRO A 37 -15.23 0.59 -14.95
C PRO A 37 -14.95 1.71 -13.92
N TRP A 38 -15.59 1.70 -12.74
CA TRP A 38 -15.52 2.77 -11.74
C TRP A 38 -14.09 3.21 -11.40
N HIS A 39 -13.15 2.27 -11.28
CA HIS A 39 -11.74 2.56 -10.99
C HIS A 39 -10.99 3.27 -12.14
N LYS A 40 -11.57 3.32 -13.34
CA LYS A 40 -11.00 3.97 -14.54
C LYS A 40 -11.60 5.36 -14.79
N ILE A 41 -12.77 5.66 -14.23
CA ILE A 41 -13.51 6.92 -14.42
C ILE A 41 -13.53 7.75 -13.13
N ALA A 42 -13.90 9.04 -13.20
CA ALA A 42 -14.06 9.87 -12.01
C ALA A 42 -15.35 9.51 -11.23
N PRO A 43 -15.35 9.55 -9.88
CA PRO A 43 -14.23 9.88 -9.00
C PRO A 43 -13.28 8.70 -8.72
N GLY A 44 -13.62 7.48 -9.13
CA GLY A 44 -12.92 6.26 -8.73
C GLY A 44 -11.46 6.18 -9.12
N ARG A 45 -11.06 6.69 -10.29
CA ARG A 45 -9.65 6.78 -10.70
C ARG A 45 -8.82 7.59 -9.71
N ALA A 46 -9.29 8.79 -9.37
CA ALA A 46 -8.58 9.68 -8.44
C ALA A 46 -8.49 9.09 -7.03
N LEU A 47 -9.56 8.43 -6.56
CA LEU A 47 -9.57 7.76 -5.25
C LEU A 47 -8.62 6.55 -5.22
N THR A 48 -8.54 5.80 -6.32
CA THR A 48 -7.62 4.66 -6.46
C THR A 48 -6.17 5.11 -6.45
N GLU A 49 -5.83 6.14 -7.22
CA GLU A 49 -4.48 6.75 -7.18
C GLU A 49 -4.11 7.23 -5.78
N ARG A 50 -5.06 7.87 -5.08
CA ARG A 50 -4.86 8.32 -3.70
C ARG A 50 -4.61 7.15 -2.75
N ALA A 51 -5.33 6.04 -2.89
CA ALA A 51 -5.11 4.83 -2.09
C ALA A 51 -3.71 4.24 -2.34
N LEU A 52 -3.32 4.09 -3.60
CA LEU A 52 -1.99 3.59 -3.98
C LEU A 52 -0.85 4.49 -3.46
N LYS A 53 -1.02 5.82 -3.55
CA LYS A 53 -0.06 6.79 -2.97
C LYS A 53 0.07 6.64 -1.46
N ARG A 54 -1.02 6.35 -0.74
CA ARG A 54 -0.98 6.08 0.71
C ARG A 54 -0.22 4.79 1.01
N ILE A 55 -0.45 3.72 0.23
CA ILE A 55 0.28 2.47 0.36
C ILE A 55 1.78 2.73 0.15
N ALA A 56 2.16 3.33 -0.97
CA ALA A 56 3.57 3.61 -1.29
C ALA A 56 4.29 4.45 -0.23
N ARG A 57 3.58 5.34 0.46
CA ARG A 57 4.13 6.20 1.52
C ARG A 57 3.99 5.61 2.93
N HIS A 58 3.41 4.42 3.07
CA HIS A 58 3.11 3.84 4.37
C HIS A 58 4.41 3.57 5.15
N PRO A 59 4.52 3.98 6.43
CA PRO A 59 5.76 3.83 7.20
C PRO A 59 6.31 2.40 7.23
N ALA A 60 5.42 1.40 7.34
CA ALA A 60 5.83 -0.01 7.34
C ALA A 60 6.49 -0.44 6.01
N LEU A 61 5.99 0.03 4.85
CA LEU A 61 6.59 -0.28 3.56
C LEU A 61 7.89 0.48 3.33
N ARG A 62 7.97 1.73 3.80
CA ARG A 62 9.21 2.52 3.74
C ARG A 62 10.33 1.88 4.54
N LYS A 63 10.03 1.50 5.79
CA LYS A 63 10.98 0.80 6.67
C LYS A 63 11.48 -0.49 6.03
N LEU A 64 10.57 -1.29 5.48
CA LEU A 64 10.91 -2.52 4.79
C LEU A 64 11.82 -2.27 3.56
N GLY A 65 11.53 -1.23 2.78
CA GLY A 65 12.37 -0.82 1.64
C GLY A 65 13.78 -0.37 2.06
N GLU A 66 13.89 0.37 3.16
CA GLU A 66 15.17 0.80 3.75
C GLU A 66 15.99 -0.40 4.24
N GLU A 67 15.35 -1.36 4.92
CA GLU A 67 15.95 -2.62 5.36
C GLU A 67 16.50 -3.44 4.18
N PHE A 68 15.71 -3.60 3.11
CA PHE A 68 16.15 -4.31 1.91
C PHE A 68 17.26 -3.58 1.13
N ALA A 69 17.22 -2.25 1.06
CA ALA A 69 18.29 -1.47 0.44
C ALA A 69 19.62 -1.62 1.18
N GLY A 70 19.59 -1.68 2.52
CA GLY A 70 20.77 -1.95 3.34
C GLY A 70 21.38 -3.34 3.07
N CYS A 71 20.54 -4.37 2.94
CA CYS A 71 20.99 -5.72 2.62
C CYS A 71 21.67 -5.81 1.24
N PHE A 72 21.19 -5.05 0.25
CA PHE A 72 21.78 -5.03 -1.09
C PHE A 72 23.17 -4.35 -1.13
N GLN A 73 23.39 -3.31 -0.32
CA GLN A 73 24.70 -2.64 -0.22
C GLN A 73 25.75 -3.54 0.47
N ALA A 74 25.35 -4.27 1.52
CA ALA A 74 26.23 -5.23 2.18
C ALA A 74 26.73 -6.33 1.22
N GLY A 75 25.88 -6.80 0.28
CA GLY A 75 26.25 -7.77 -0.76
C GLY A 75 27.11 -7.22 -1.92
N ARG A 76 27.29 -5.90 -2.03
CA ARG A 76 28.19 -5.28 -3.04
C ARG A 76 29.61 -5.06 -2.49
N ALA A 77 29.74 -4.73 -1.21
CA ALA A 77 31.03 -4.55 -0.54
C ALA A 77 31.88 -5.84 -0.51
N GLY A 78 31.26 -7.01 -0.44
CA GLY A 78 31.95 -8.31 -0.43
C GLY A 78 32.53 -8.79 -1.77
N ARG A 79 32.30 -8.09 -2.89
CA ARG A 79 32.75 -8.52 -4.24
C ARG A 79 34.03 -7.83 -4.75
N ASN A 80 34.61 -6.89 -3.99
CA ASN A 80 35.76 -6.11 -4.46
C ASN A 80 37.08 -6.41 -3.73
N LEU A 81 37.23 -7.58 -3.12
CA LEU A 81 38.48 -8.04 -2.53
C LEU A 81 39.05 -9.24 -3.29
N LYS A 82 39.34 -9.06 -4.58
CA LYS A 82 40.24 -9.93 -5.37
C LYS A 82 40.84 -9.12 -6.53
N ARG A 83 41.86 -8.31 -6.26
CA ARG A 83 42.99 -8.03 -7.17
C ARG A 83 44.21 -7.72 -6.34
#